data_AF-A0A268K725-F1
#
_entry.id   AF-A0A268K725-F1
#
_cell.length_a   1.000
_cell.length_b   1.000
_cell.length_c   1.000
_cell.angle_alpha   90.00
_cell.angle_beta   90.00
_cell.angle_gamma   90.00
#
_symmetry.space_group_name_H-M   'P 1'
#
loop_
_entity.id
_entity.type
_entity.pdbx_description
1 polymer ?
#
loop_
_entity_poly.entity_id
_entity_poly.type
_entity_poly.pdbx_seq_one_letter_code
_entity_poly.pdbx_strand_id
1 'polypeptide(L)'
;MTGIIMILTVMIFSLFLVLGVVSHFQKKRGKWIYFSLTALSMIGFVFMLFFLNWDLSKPGQNNPDPPMTEIPDKGNEDPGIENPPPVNPTVEDPNDEEPAGEEPKDEDPKDEEPADPPPAEPAKIIVPEDGTVDYKVVAGDTLWSIAERADLTVAKIKQWNNLTSDNIFVGQILKLYGKNVEPPPPQEPPKQETPPTTAQSVIISNGSLQQKEIALTFDAGSDAIGIAILDVLKKHNVKATFFLTGSWADKFPSYAKKMAVDGHDIGNHTYSHPDSVNTNTNIFVQDIIKAEEAIKRATGVTPRPYFRFPFGSYNAAALKAVGSAGYPYSIQWTIDTIDWQQPSVEVIISRIQSGASNGDIILMHIGGINTPEAVDRVIPILKSMGYNLVTLTELLDL
;
A
#
# COMPACT_ATOMS: atom_id res chain seq x y z
N MET A 1 50.19 44.68 -3.64
CA MET A 1 50.39 44.45 -2.19
C MET A 1 49.15 44.70 -1.32
N THR A 2 48.04 45.19 -1.85
CA THR A 2 46.82 45.50 -1.06
C THR A 2 45.79 44.36 -1.03
N GLY A 3 45.76 43.45 -2.01
CA GLY A 3 44.82 42.31 -2.04
C GLY A 3 45.18 41.14 -1.10
N ILE A 4 46.47 40.89 -0.88
CA ILE A 4 46.95 39.76 -0.04
C ILE A 4 46.71 40.03 1.45
N ILE A 5 46.78 41.30 1.88
CA ILE A 5 46.52 41.70 3.26
C ILE A 5 45.03 41.55 3.58
N MET A 6 44.12 41.86 2.66
CA MET A 6 42.68 41.72 2.88
C MET A 6 42.23 40.26 3.05
N ILE A 7 42.88 39.32 2.34
CA ILE A 7 42.60 37.88 2.46
C ILE A 7 43.11 37.33 3.80
N LEU A 8 44.28 37.77 4.28
CA LEU A 8 44.77 37.36 5.61
C LEU A 8 43.90 37.91 6.76
N THR A 9 43.38 39.13 6.65
CA THR A 9 42.52 39.70 7.71
C THR A 9 41.17 38.98 7.80
N VAL A 10 40.59 38.57 6.66
CA VAL A 10 39.34 37.79 6.65
C VAL A 10 39.57 36.38 7.21
N MET A 11 40.69 35.72 6.88
CA MET A 11 41.00 34.38 7.43
C MET A 11 41.29 34.40 8.94
N ILE A 12 41.92 35.47 9.46
CA ILE A 12 42.15 35.62 10.90
C ILE A 12 40.82 35.93 11.63
N PHE A 13 39.92 36.72 11.05
CA PHE A 13 38.59 36.97 11.64
C PHE A 13 37.69 35.73 11.64
N SER A 14 37.80 34.87 10.63
CA SER A 14 37.09 33.58 10.59
C SER A 14 37.65 32.58 11.60
N LEU A 15 38.94 32.66 11.93
CA LEU A 15 39.57 31.80 12.94
C LEU A 15 39.14 32.15 14.38
N PHE A 16 38.84 33.43 14.65
CA PHE A 16 38.29 33.85 15.94
C PHE A 16 36.79 33.56 16.12
N LEU A 17 36.04 33.37 15.03
CA LEU A 17 34.62 32.98 15.09
C LEU A 17 34.42 31.47 15.36
N VAL A 18 35.47 30.65 15.15
CA VAL A 18 35.47 29.20 15.45
C VAL A 18 35.83 28.90 16.91
N LEU A 19 36.36 29.86 17.67
CA LEU A 19 36.70 29.70 19.10
C LEU A 19 35.64 30.27 20.08
N GLY A 20 34.53 30.79 19.56
CA GLY A 20 33.43 31.33 20.36
C GLY A 20 32.26 30.37 20.57
N VAL A 21 32.49 29.16 21.08
CA VAL A 21 31.40 28.26 21.49
C VAL A 21 30.98 28.57 22.92
N VAL A 22 29.83 29.23 23.07
CA VAL A 22 29.09 29.31 24.33
C VAL A 22 28.75 27.88 24.77
N SER A 23 29.41 27.41 25.82
CA SER A 23 29.13 26.10 26.42
C SER A 23 27.82 26.17 27.22
N HIS A 24 26.77 25.46 26.78
CA HIS A 24 25.55 25.29 27.56
C HIS A 24 25.70 24.04 28.45
N PHE A 25 25.78 24.26 29.77
CA PHE A 25 25.91 23.19 30.76
C PHE A 25 24.55 22.66 31.21
N GLN A 26 24.30 21.36 31.05
CA GLN A 26 23.16 20.67 31.67
C GLN A 26 23.65 19.45 32.45
N LYS A 27 23.40 19.45 33.77
CA LYS A 27 23.77 18.37 34.69
C LYS A 27 22.65 17.33 34.73
N LYS A 28 22.88 16.13 34.18
CA LYS A 28 22.00 14.97 34.40
C LYS A 28 22.81 13.80 34.95
N ARG A 29 22.46 13.37 36.17
CA ARG A 29 22.94 12.14 36.85
C ARG A 29 24.47 11.96 36.95
N GLY A 30 25.18 13.00 37.37
CA GLY A 30 26.47 12.85 38.05
C GLY A 30 27.70 12.47 37.21
N LYS A 31 27.64 12.50 35.87
CA LYS A 31 28.82 12.37 35.00
C LYS A 31 28.81 13.45 33.90
N TRP A 32 29.98 14.01 33.61
CA TRP A 32 30.17 15.02 32.56
C TRP A 32 30.31 14.33 31.20
N ILE A 33 29.59 14.80 30.18
CA ILE A 33 29.66 14.29 28.80
C ILE A 33 30.07 15.47 27.90
N TYR A 34 31.12 15.28 27.10
CA TYR A 34 31.61 16.25 26.11
C TYR A 34 31.06 15.91 24.73
N PHE A 35 30.57 16.91 23.98
CA PHE A 35 30.29 16.81 22.55
C PHE A 35 31.26 17.71 21.78
N SER A 36 32.06 17.13 20.88
CA SER A 36 32.93 17.84 19.94
C SER A 36 32.22 17.96 18.59
N LEU A 37 31.84 19.18 18.19
CA LEU A 37 31.43 19.49 16.82
C LEU A 37 32.68 19.71 15.97
N THR A 38 33.24 18.65 15.39
CA THR A 38 34.31 18.77 14.37
C THR A 38 33.97 18.05 13.06
N ALA A 39 32.79 17.44 12.93
CA ALA A 39 32.43 16.65 11.74
C ALA A 39 31.64 17.41 10.65
N LEU A 40 31.20 18.66 10.86
CA LEU A 40 30.37 19.38 9.89
C LEU A 40 31.11 20.37 8.97
N SER A 41 32.42 20.63 9.17
CA SER A 41 33.13 21.60 8.32
C SER A 41 33.95 20.99 7.17
N MET A 42 34.13 19.67 7.12
CA MET A 42 34.92 19.01 6.07
C MET A 42 34.15 18.81 4.75
N ILE A 43 32.82 18.66 4.80
CA ILE A 43 32.00 18.39 3.61
C ILE A 43 31.82 19.64 2.75
N GLY A 44 31.78 20.83 3.36
CA GLY A 44 31.69 22.10 2.61
C GLY A 44 32.97 22.47 1.86
N PHE A 45 34.14 22.03 2.34
CA PHE A 45 35.43 22.39 1.73
C PHE A 45 35.71 21.61 0.44
N VAL A 46 35.21 20.37 0.34
CA VAL A 46 35.33 19.55 -0.89
C VAL A 46 34.40 20.04 -1.99
N PHE A 47 33.19 20.52 -1.63
CA PHE A 47 32.27 21.13 -2.60
C PHE A 47 32.79 22.46 -3.16
N MET A 48 33.46 23.28 -2.34
CA MET A 48 34.01 24.58 -2.77
C MET A 48 35.20 24.43 -3.75
N LEU A 49 36.02 23.38 -3.60
CA LEU A 49 37.12 23.10 -4.54
C LEU A 49 36.63 22.59 -5.90
N PHE A 50 35.44 22.00 -5.97
CA PHE A 50 34.84 21.56 -7.24
C PHE A 50 34.36 22.75 -8.11
N PHE A 51 33.92 23.84 -7.48
CA PHE A 51 33.49 25.05 -8.20
C PHE A 51 34.64 26.01 -8.55
N LEU A 52 35.74 26.01 -7.78
CA LEU A 52 36.90 26.87 -8.06
C LEU A 52 37.78 26.36 -9.21
N ASN A 53 37.58 25.12 -9.66
CA ASN A 53 38.33 24.51 -10.77
C ASN A 53 37.48 24.33 -12.05
N TRP A 54 36.25 24.86 -12.06
CA TRP A 54 35.36 24.85 -13.22
C TRP A 54 35.61 26.11 -14.08
N ASP A 55 36.38 25.93 -15.15
CA ASP A 55 36.75 26.99 -16.10
C ASP A 55 35.58 27.36 -17.03
N LEU A 56 35.07 28.59 -16.90
CA LEU A 56 34.02 29.19 -17.73
C LEU A 56 34.60 30.10 -18.83
N SER A 57 35.47 29.56 -19.69
CA SER A 57 36.04 30.38 -20.76
C SER A 57 36.20 29.70 -22.12
N LYS A 58 35.12 29.19 -22.74
CA LYS A 58 34.97 29.14 -24.22
C LYS A 58 33.50 29.23 -24.68
N PRO A 59 33.12 30.19 -25.55
CA PRO A 59 31.84 30.18 -26.25
C PRO A 59 31.95 29.55 -27.64
N GLY A 60 30.93 28.74 -28.00
CA GLY A 60 30.47 28.51 -29.38
C GLY A 60 30.98 27.28 -30.13
N GLN A 61 30.10 26.29 -30.35
CA GLN A 61 29.62 25.95 -31.71
C GLN A 61 28.40 25.04 -31.67
N ASN A 62 27.42 25.42 -32.49
CA ASN A 62 26.12 24.80 -32.72
C ASN A 62 26.25 23.40 -33.32
N ASN A 63 25.36 22.49 -32.92
CA ASN A 63 24.95 21.38 -33.78
C ASN A 63 23.42 21.19 -33.64
N PRO A 64 22.66 21.13 -34.75
CA PRO A 64 21.21 21.14 -34.73
C PRO A 64 20.60 19.77 -34.39
N ASP A 65 19.38 19.79 -33.86
CA ASP A 65 18.56 18.63 -33.52
C ASP A 65 18.29 17.69 -34.72
N PRO A 66 18.14 16.37 -34.49
CA PRO A 66 17.75 15.43 -35.53
C PRO A 66 16.27 15.61 -35.95
N PRO A 67 15.92 15.37 -37.23
CA PRO A 67 14.67 15.84 -37.80
C PRO A 67 13.44 15.02 -37.39
N MET A 68 12.38 15.75 -37.03
CA MET A 68 10.99 15.27 -37.02
C MET A 68 10.53 15.04 -38.47
N THR A 69 10.06 13.84 -38.76
CA THR A 69 9.36 13.53 -40.00
C THR A 69 7.91 13.99 -39.90
N GLU A 70 7.62 15.15 -40.49
CA GLU A 70 6.25 15.54 -40.85
C GLU A 70 5.99 15.31 -42.34
N ILE A 71 4.79 14.81 -42.59
CA ILE A 71 4.16 14.50 -43.87
C ILE A 71 3.74 15.84 -44.52
N PRO A 72 4.04 16.10 -45.81
CA PRO A 72 3.63 17.36 -46.42
C PRO A 72 2.19 17.31 -46.93
N ASP A 73 1.39 18.25 -46.44
CA ASP A 73 0.15 18.74 -47.05
C ASP A 73 0.50 19.67 -48.23
N LYS A 74 -0.15 19.46 -49.37
CA LYS A 74 -0.18 20.40 -50.51
C LYS A 74 -1.60 20.42 -51.07
N GLY A 75 -2.24 21.57 -50.92
CA GLY A 75 -3.55 21.86 -51.48
C GLY A 75 -3.56 22.10 -52.99
N ASN A 76 -4.75 21.79 -53.53
CA ASN A 76 -5.50 22.35 -54.66
C ASN A 76 -4.80 22.63 -56.01
N GLU A 77 -5.34 21.98 -57.05
CA GLU A 77 -5.90 22.63 -58.24
C GLU A 77 -6.84 21.67 -59.00
N ASP A 78 -8.06 22.13 -59.28
CA ASP A 78 -9.12 21.54 -60.13
C ASP A 78 -9.01 22.13 -61.56
N PRO A 79 -9.34 21.40 -62.64
CA PRO A 79 -10.67 21.59 -63.25
C PRO A 79 -11.30 20.30 -63.80
N GLY A 80 -12.61 20.14 -63.54
CA GLY A 80 -13.41 18.96 -63.86
C GLY A 80 -13.92 18.80 -65.29
N ILE A 81 -14.66 17.70 -65.51
CA ILE A 81 -15.62 17.45 -66.61
C ILE A 81 -16.75 16.50 -66.11
N GLU A 82 -17.96 17.08 -66.02
CA GLU A 82 -19.33 16.61 -66.38
C GLU A 82 -19.95 15.25 -65.94
N ASN A 83 -21.16 15.35 -65.37
CA ASN A 83 -22.14 14.30 -64.98
C ASN A 83 -23.02 13.83 -66.17
N PRO A 84 -23.87 12.77 -66.08
CA PRO A 84 -25.21 12.91 -65.47
C PRO A 84 -25.82 11.65 -64.77
N PRO A 85 -26.98 11.79 -64.07
CA PRO A 85 -27.58 10.77 -63.18
C PRO A 85 -28.77 10.03 -63.82
N PRO A 86 -29.42 9.11 -63.08
CA PRO A 86 -30.88 8.97 -63.19
C PRO A 86 -31.57 8.99 -61.81
N VAL A 87 -32.52 9.89 -61.56
CA VAL A 87 -33.95 9.87 -61.95
C VAL A 87 -34.81 9.10 -60.95
N ASN A 88 -35.63 9.86 -60.23
CA ASN A 88 -36.87 9.46 -59.57
C ASN A 88 -38.04 9.99 -60.44
N PRO A 89 -39.18 9.31 -60.60
CA PRO A 89 -40.39 9.93 -61.14
C PRO A 89 -41.33 10.41 -60.02
N THR A 90 -41.46 11.75 -59.95
CA THR A 90 -42.67 12.62 -59.94
C THR A 90 -44.07 11.95 -59.85
N VAL A 91 -45.13 12.52 -59.25
CA VAL A 91 -45.87 13.80 -59.52
C VAL A 91 -46.94 13.97 -58.39
N GLU A 92 -46.98 15.07 -57.62
CA GLU A 92 -47.88 16.27 -57.61
C GLU A 92 -49.35 16.15 -57.07
N ASP A 93 -49.69 17.17 -56.27
CA ASP A 93 -50.93 17.75 -55.64
C ASP A 93 -52.19 17.85 -56.56
N PRO A 94 -53.43 18.30 -56.15
CA PRO A 94 -53.86 18.94 -54.90
C PRO A 94 -55.27 18.59 -54.32
N ASN A 95 -55.55 19.18 -53.16
CA ASN A 95 -56.83 19.28 -52.43
C ASN A 95 -58.09 19.44 -53.28
N ASP A 96 -59.18 18.76 -52.88
CA ASP A 96 -60.55 19.30 -52.88
C ASP A 96 -61.50 18.48 -51.95
N GLU A 97 -62.30 19.22 -51.17
CA GLU A 97 -63.61 18.89 -50.57
C GLU A 97 -63.73 17.98 -49.30
N GLU A 98 -64.07 18.64 -48.17
CA GLU A 98 -64.91 18.13 -47.07
C GLU A 98 -66.41 18.10 -47.47
N PRO A 99 -67.36 17.53 -46.67
CA PRO A 99 -67.27 16.48 -45.66
C PRO A 99 -68.44 15.44 -45.75
N ALA A 100 -68.29 14.22 -45.19
CA ALA A 100 -69.41 13.51 -44.55
C ALA A 100 -68.96 12.26 -43.76
N GLY A 101 -69.45 12.12 -42.52
CA GLY A 101 -69.76 10.80 -41.93
C GLY A 101 -68.78 10.27 -40.89
N GLU A 102 -69.15 10.42 -39.62
CA GLU A 102 -68.59 9.75 -38.45
C GLU A 102 -68.77 8.21 -38.52
N GLU A 103 -67.75 7.45 -38.10
CA GLU A 103 -67.84 6.39 -37.08
C GLU A 103 -66.42 5.86 -36.72
N PRO A 104 -66.14 5.49 -35.45
CA PRO A 104 -64.78 5.33 -34.93
C PRO A 104 -64.17 3.96 -35.26
N LYS A 105 -62.86 3.94 -35.56
CA LYS A 105 -62.03 2.73 -35.61
C LYS A 105 -61.02 2.76 -34.46
N ASP A 106 -60.95 1.64 -33.77
CA ASP A 106 -60.07 1.33 -32.65
C ASP A 106 -58.60 1.63 -32.95
N GLU A 107 -57.94 2.35 -32.02
CA GLU A 107 -56.49 2.56 -32.02
C GLU A 107 -55.80 1.36 -31.37
N ASP A 108 -54.88 0.73 -32.10
CA ASP A 108 -53.89 -0.21 -31.55
C ASP A 108 -52.98 0.51 -30.54
N PRO A 109 -52.73 -0.07 -29.35
CA PRO A 109 -51.90 0.57 -28.33
C PRO A 109 -50.41 0.49 -28.68
N LYS A 110 -49.72 1.61 -28.44
CA LYS A 110 -48.27 1.76 -28.46
C LYS A 110 -47.59 0.67 -27.63
N ASP A 111 -46.56 0.05 -28.20
CA ASP A 111 -45.60 -0.78 -27.48
C ASP A 111 -44.90 0.05 -26.38
N GLU A 112 -45.37 -0.10 -25.14
CA GLU A 112 -44.62 0.27 -23.95
C GLU A 112 -43.61 -0.84 -23.64
N GLU A 113 -42.34 -0.46 -23.61
CA GLU A 113 -41.24 -1.25 -23.05
C GLU A 113 -41.64 -1.76 -21.65
N PRO A 114 -41.51 -3.06 -21.33
CA PRO A 114 -41.97 -3.57 -20.04
C PRO A 114 -41.13 -2.94 -18.93
N ALA A 115 -41.79 -2.15 -18.08
CA ALA A 115 -41.22 -1.65 -16.84
C ALA A 115 -40.64 -2.81 -16.04
N ASP A 116 -39.40 -2.64 -15.57
CA ASP A 116 -38.74 -3.56 -14.65
C ASP A 116 -39.70 -3.91 -13.49
N PRO A 117 -39.83 -5.20 -13.12
CA PRO A 117 -40.65 -5.56 -11.99
C PRO A 117 -40.09 -4.85 -10.74
N PRO A 118 -40.96 -4.31 -9.87
CA PRO A 118 -40.51 -3.70 -8.62
C PRO A 118 -39.61 -4.70 -7.86
N PRO A 119 -38.54 -4.23 -7.18
CA PRO A 119 -37.62 -5.11 -6.46
C PRO A 119 -38.39 -6.05 -5.55
N ALA A 120 -38.19 -7.37 -5.74
CA ALA A 120 -38.82 -8.37 -4.89
C ALA A 120 -38.53 -8.06 -3.41
N GLU A 121 -39.57 -7.98 -2.59
CA GLU A 121 -39.42 -7.77 -1.16
C GLU A 121 -38.40 -8.76 -0.57
N PRO A 122 -37.40 -8.30 0.20
CA PRO A 122 -36.34 -9.16 0.65
C PRO A 122 -36.90 -10.22 1.63
N ALA A 123 -36.58 -11.49 1.37
CA ALA A 123 -37.15 -12.63 2.09
C ALA A 123 -37.01 -12.52 3.62
N LYS A 124 -38.03 -12.93 4.38
CA LYS A 124 -38.01 -12.93 5.85
C LYS A 124 -36.95 -13.91 6.39
N ILE A 125 -36.24 -13.50 7.44
CA ILE A 125 -35.28 -14.37 8.15
C ILE A 125 -36.05 -15.07 9.28
N ILE A 126 -36.17 -16.40 9.21
CA ILE A 126 -36.86 -17.18 10.25
C ILE A 126 -35.89 -17.46 11.39
N VAL A 127 -36.05 -16.75 12.50
CA VAL A 127 -35.35 -17.04 13.77
C VAL A 127 -36.32 -17.79 14.69
N PRO A 128 -36.04 -19.05 15.08
CA PRO A 128 -36.91 -19.78 16.01
C PRO A 128 -37.00 -19.05 17.36
N GLU A 129 -38.18 -19.03 17.99
CA GLU A 129 -38.41 -18.28 19.24
C GLU A 129 -37.46 -18.69 20.38
N ASP A 130 -37.10 -19.97 20.42
CA ASP A 130 -36.19 -20.56 21.42
C ASP A 130 -34.84 -20.98 20.79
N GLY A 131 -34.50 -20.47 19.60
CA GLY A 131 -33.32 -20.89 18.84
C GLY A 131 -32.32 -19.78 18.52
N THR A 132 -31.30 -20.15 17.76
CA THR A 132 -30.28 -19.22 17.25
C THR A 132 -30.04 -19.51 15.77
N VAL A 133 -29.83 -18.46 14.98
CA VAL A 133 -29.49 -18.54 13.56
C VAL A 133 -28.19 -17.80 13.31
N ASP A 134 -27.26 -18.45 12.61
CA ASP A 134 -26.06 -17.83 12.06
C ASP A 134 -26.40 -17.27 10.67
N TYR A 135 -26.59 -15.95 10.59
CA TYR A 135 -26.94 -15.25 9.36
C TYR A 135 -25.70 -14.70 8.67
N LYS A 136 -25.45 -15.10 7.42
CA LYS A 136 -24.36 -14.54 6.60
C LYS A 136 -24.85 -13.28 5.88
N VAL A 137 -24.24 -12.14 6.20
CA VAL A 137 -24.50 -10.84 5.57
C VAL A 137 -24.26 -10.95 4.06
N VAL A 138 -25.22 -10.50 3.25
CA VAL A 138 -25.13 -10.49 1.79
C VAL A 138 -25.04 -9.06 1.25
N ALA A 139 -24.74 -8.92 -0.05
CA ALA A 139 -24.68 -7.61 -0.68
C ALA A 139 -26.04 -6.89 -0.57
N GLY A 140 -26.01 -5.63 -0.11
CA GLY A 140 -27.21 -4.81 0.12
C GLY A 140 -27.77 -4.87 1.55
N ASP A 141 -27.24 -5.73 2.41
CA ASP A 141 -27.66 -5.78 3.80
C ASP A 141 -27.17 -4.58 4.62
N THR A 142 -28.04 -4.09 5.49
CA THR A 142 -27.71 -3.20 6.60
C THR A 142 -28.16 -3.85 7.90
N LEU A 143 -27.65 -3.43 9.06
CA LEU A 143 -28.19 -3.93 10.33
C LEU A 143 -29.68 -3.67 10.47
N TRP A 144 -30.16 -2.57 9.90
CA TRP A 144 -31.57 -2.21 9.90
C TRP A 144 -32.40 -3.18 9.06
N SER A 145 -32.00 -3.47 7.82
CA SER A 145 -32.72 -4.40 6.95
C SER A 145 -32.70 -5.84 7.49
N ILE A 146 -31.61 -6.25 8.14
CA ILE A 146 -31.55 -7.56 8.80
C ILE A 146 -32.46 -7.60 10.03
N ALA A 147 -32.44 -6.55 10.86
CA ALA A 147 -33.29 -6.45 12.04
C ALA A 147 -34.78 -6.52 11.67
N GLU A 148 -35.19 -5.78 10.64
CA GLU A 148 -36.56 -5.79 10.13
C GLU A 148 -36.97 -7.18 9.63
N ARG A 149 -36.15 -7.81 8.78
CA ARG A 149 -36.45 -9.14 8.23
C ARG A 149 -36.45 -10.25 9.27
N ALA A 150 -35.72 -10.08 10.37
CA ALA A 150 -35.64 -11.05 11.45
C ALA A 150 -36.62 -10.77 12.61
N ASP A 151 -37.42 -9.71 12.55
CA ASP A 151 -38.28 -9.24 13.66
C ASP A 151 -37.50 -8.99 14.96
N LEU A 152 -36.34 -8.33 14.82
CA LEU A 152 -35.38 -7.99 15.85
C LEU A 152 -35.09 -6.49 15.89
N THR A 153 -34.32 -6.04 16.88
CA THR A 153 -33.81 -4.66 16.91
C THR A 153 -32.32 -4.64 16.59
N VAL A 154 -31.87 -3.55 15.95
CA VAL A 154 -30.44 -3.30 15.69
C VAL A 154 -29.63 -3.39 16.99
N ALA A 155 -30.14 -2.83 18.09
CA ALA A 155 -29.50 -2.89 19.39
C ALA A 155 -29.25 -4.33 19.87
N LYS A 156 -30.22 -5.23 19.71
CA LYS A 156 -30.06 -6.65 20.05
C LYS A 156 -29.02 -7.34 19.16
N ILE A 157 -29.09 -7.12 17.85
CA ILE A 157 -28.11 -7.69 16.91
C ILE A 157 -26.69 -7.22 17.26
N LYS A 158 -26.52 -5.93 17.56
CA LYS A 158 -25.22 -5.37 17.96
C LYS A 158 -24.72 -5.96 19.26
N GLN A 159 -25.58 -6.05 20.26
CA GLN A 159 -25.24 -6.63 21.56
C GLN A 159 -24.77 -8.08 21.40
N TRP A 160 -25.50 -8.90 20.65
CA TRP A 160 -25.21 -10.32 20.47
C TRP A 160 -23.96 -10.61 19.64
N ASN A 161 -23.55 -9.65 18.81
CA ASN A 161 -22.42 -9.78 17.90
C ASN A 161 -21.25 -8.87 18.28
N ASN A 162 -21.27 -8.29 19.49
CA ASN A 162 -20.26 -7.37 20.00
C ASN A 162 -19.95 -6.19 19.05
N LEU A 163 -20.95 -5.70 18.32
CA LEU A 163 -20.80 -4.60 17.38
C LEU A 163 -20.91 -3.25 18.10
N THR A 164 -19.87 -2.44 18.01
CA THR A 164 -19.86 -1.08 18.58
C THR A 164 -20.44 -0.03 17.62
N SER A 165 -20.62 -0.36 16.34
CA SER A 165 -21.19 0.52 15.29
C SER A 165 -22.21 -0.23 14.45
N ASP A 166 -22.83 0.47 13.49
CA ASP A 166 -23.86 -0.10 12.61
C ASP A 166 -23.27 -0.71 11.32
N ASN A 167 -21.94 -0.68 11.19
CA ASN A 167 -21.23 -1.15 10.00
C ASN A 167 -21.13 -2.67 10.03
N ILE A 168 -21.57 -3.30 8.95
CA ILE A 168 -21.44 -4.74 8.68
C ILE A 168 -20.88 -4.97 7.30
N PHE A 169 -20.24 -6.12 7.09
CA PHE A 169 -19.57 -6.46 5.84
C PHE A 169 -20.20 -7.68 5.18
N VAL A 170 -20.29 -7.67 3.85
CA VAL A 170 -20.71 -8.85 3.09
C VAL A 170 -19.84 -10.05 3.47
N GLY A 171 -20.48 -11.16 3.80
CA GLY A 171 -19.86 -12.39 4.26
C GLY A 171 -19.66 -12.50 5.78
N GLN A 172 -19.86 -11.43 6.54
CA GLN A 172 -19.86 -11.45 8.01
C GLN A 172 -20.98 -12.37 8.52
N ILE A 173 -20.70 -13.18 9.55
CA ILE A 173 -21.71 -14.00 10.22
C ILE A 173 -22.24 -13.24 11.43
N LEU A 174 -23.56 -13.08 11.51
CA LEU A 174 -24.27 -12.51 12.66
C LEU A 174 -25.07 -13.59 13.36
N LYS A 175 -24.89 -13.74 14.67
CA LYS A 175 -25.75 -14.55 15.53
C LYS A 175 -27.04 -13.81 15.84
N LEU A 176 -28.16 -14.39 15.46
CA LEU A 176 -29.51 -13.89 15.70
C LEU A 176 -30.21 -14.83 16.68
N TYR A 177 -30.65 -14.32 17.83
CA TYR A 177 -31.29 -15.12 18.87
C TYR A 177 -32.82 -14.91 18.86
N GLY A 178 -33.55 -15.98 19.16
CA GLY A 178 -35.01 -15.95 19.35
C GLY A 178 -35.43 -15.10 20.55
N LYS A 179 -36.69 -14.66 20.57
CA LYS A 179 -37.24 -13.74 21.59
C LYS A 179 -37.17 -14.28 23.01
N ASN A 180 -37.23 -15.60 23.18
CA ASN A 180 -37.25 -16.28 24.48
C ASN A 180 -35.88 -16.85 24.87
N VAL A 181 -34.88 -16.70 23.99
CA VAL A 181 -33.51 -17.11 24.31
C VAL A 181 -32.84 -15.97 25.04
N GLU A 182 -32.56 -16.18 26.32
CA GLU A 182 -31.62 -15.32 27.02
C GLU A 182 -30.25 -15.57 26.40
N PRO A 183 -29.63 -14.57 25.74
CA PRO A 183 -28.30 -14.74 25.17
C PRO A 183 -27.35 -15.11 26.32
N PRO A 184 -26.30 -15.90 26.07
CA PRO A 184 -25.27 -16.09 27.08
C PRO A 184 -24.83 -14.71 27.61
N PRO A 185 -24.53 -14.58 28.92
CA PRO A 185 -23.98 -13.33 29.48
C PRO A 185 -22.91 -12.82 28.53
N PRO A 186 -22.78 -11.49 28.26
CA PRO A 186 -21.78 -10.96 27.34
C PRO A 186 -20.50 -11.71 27.60
N GLN A 187 -20.14 -12.61 26.67
CA GLN A 187 -18.92 -13.35 26.85
C GLN A 187 -17.87 -12.26 26.84
N GLU A 188 -17.15 -12.10 27.95
CA GLU A 188 -15.86 -11.41 27.88
C GLU A 188 -15.21 -11.97 26.62
N PRO A 189 -14.76 -11.11 25.68
CA PRO A 189 -14.13 -11.59 24.47
C PRO A 189 -13.20 -12.72 24.88
N PRO A 190 -13.26 -13.90 24.22
CA PRO A 190 -12.48 -15.05 24.64
C PRO A 190 -11.12 -14.49 24.96
N LYS A 191 -10.65 -14.72 26.18
CA LYS A 191 -9.40 -14.17 26.67
C LYS A 191 -8.34 -14.73 25.74
N GLN A 192 -8.16 -14.09 24.58
CA GLN A 192 -6.98 -14.13 23.78
C GLN A 192 -5.94 -13.87 24.83
N GLU A 193 -5.08 -14.86 25.05
CA GLU A 193 -3.92 -14.66 25.87
C GLU A 193 -3.20 -13.48 25.23
N THR A 194 -3.50 -12.28 25.73
CA THR A 194 -2.78 -11.07 25.40
C THR A 194 -1.37 -11.42 25.78
N PRO A 195 -0.43 -11.56 24.84
CA PRO A 195 0.95 -11.76 25.21
C PRO A 195 1.33 -10.66 26.21
N PRO A 196 2.10 -11.01 27.25
CA PRO A 196 2.20 -10.23 28.46
C PRO A 196 3.12 -9.04 28.22
N THR A 197 2.68 -8.02 27.50
CA THR A 197 3.48 -6.81 27.39
C THR A 197 2.62 -5.60 27.14
N THR A 198 2.45 -4.79 28.19
CA THR A 198 2.11 -3.36 28.10
C THR A 198 3.19 -2.53 27.38
N ALA A 199 4.18 -3.18 26.77
CA ALA A 199 5.30 -2.54 26.08
C ALA A 199 4.90 -2.13 24.67
N GLN A 200 5.36 -0.95 24.28
CA GLN A 200 5.23 -0.48 22.90
C GLN A 200 6.10 -1.35 21.99
N SER A 201 5.63 -1.58 20.77
CA SER A 201 6.46 -2.18 19.72
C SER A 201 7.68 -1.30 19.46
N VAL A 202 8.83 -1.93 19.24
CA VAL A 202 10.09 -1.24 18.92
C VAL A 202 10.21 -1.11 17.40
N ILE A 203 10.50 0.10 16.93
CA ILE A 203 10.84 0.33 15.52
C ILE A 203 12.24 -0.22 15.24
N ILE A 204 12.36 -1.03 14.19
CA ILE A 204 13.62 -1.52 13.65
C ILE A 204 13.69 -1.15 12.17
N SER A 205 14.67 -0.35 11.78
CA SER A 205 14.89 0.03 10.37
C SER A 205 16.06 -0.69 9.72
N ASN A 206 16.99 -1.22 10.53
CA ASN A 206 18.21 -1.87 10.07
C ASN A 206 18.69 -2.91 11.10
N GLY A 207 19.49 -3.87 10.64
CA GLY A 207 20.26 -4.79 11.45
C GLY A 207 21.62 -4.24 11.90
N SER A 208 22.54 -5.14 12.22
CA SER A 208 23.89 -4.80 12.66
C SER A 208 24.69 -4.08 11.55
N LEU A 209 25.26 -2.92 11.88
CA LEU A 209 26.17 -2.20 10.98
C LEU A 209 27.56 -2.89 10.87
N GLN A 210 27.82 -3.90 11.70
CA GLN A 210 29.10 -4.60 11.75
C GLN A 210 29.10 -5.88 10.88
N GLN A 211 27.92 -6.45 10.62
CA GLN A 211 27.75 -7.62 9.77
C GLN A 211 27.42 -7.19 8.35
N LYS A 212 28.03 -7.84 7.37
CA LYS A 212 27.82 -7.56 5.95
C LYS A 212 26.59 -8.30 5.43
N GLU A 213 25.45 -8.01 6.04
CA GLU A 213 24.17 -8.68 5.81
C GLU A 213 23.11 -7.69 5.33
N ILE A 214 22.21 -8.14 4.46
CA ILE A 214 21.08 -7.39 3.93
C ILE A 214 19.85 -8.28 3.93
N ALA A 215 18.71 -7.78 4.41
CA ALA A 215 17.42 -8.44 4.31
C ALA A 215 16.60 -7.93 3.12
N LEU A 216 16.19 -8.86 2.26
CA LEU A 216 15.20 -8.60 1.22
C LEU A 216 13.80 -8.77 1.81
N THR A 217 12.97 -7.72 1.74
CA THR A 217 11.61 -7.77 2.29
C THR A 217 10.57 -7.38 1.25
N PHE A 218 9.41 -8.05 1.29
CA PHE A 218 8.35 -7.88 0.30
C PHE A 218 7.00 -7.69 0.99
N ASP A 219 6.31 -6.60 0.66
CA ASP A 219 4.96 -6.34 1.14
C ASP A 219 3.95 -6.89 0.13
N ALA A 220 3.04 -7.75 0.60
CA ALA A 220 1.98 -8.36 -0.20
C ALA A 220 0.63 -7.70 0.13
N GLY A 221 0.34 -6.61 -0.59
CA GLY A 221 -0.81 -5.74 -0.34
C GLY A 221 -2.15 -6.27 -0.86
N SER A 222 -2.32 -6.37 -2.19
CA SER A 222 -3.63 -6.56 -2.83
C SER A 222 -3.62 -7.51 -4.05
N ASP A 223 -2.53 -7.52 -4.81
CA ASP A 223 -2.34 -8.34 -6.01
C ASP A 223 -1.08 -9.22 -5.93
N ALA A 224 -0.93 -10.10 -6.92
CA ALA A 224 0.15 -11.08 -7.00
C ALA A 224 0.93 -10.97 -8.33
N ILE A 225 1.01 -9.78 -8.94
CA ILE A 225 1.58 -9.65 -10.29
C ILE A 225 3.08 -10.02 -10.34
N GLY A 226 3.82 -9.69 -9.28
CA GLY A 226 5.23 -10.01 -9.10
C GLY A 226 5.48 -11.36 -8.42
N ILE A 227 4.52 -12.30 -8.41
CA ILE A 227 4.67 -13.57 -7.66
C ILE A 227 5.83 -14.45 -8.15
N ALA A 228 6.32 -14.22 -9.37
CA ALA A 228 7.53 -14.84 -9.92
C ALA A 228 8.77 -14.61 -9.02
N ILE A 229 8.72 -13.65 -8.08
CA ILE A 229 9.76 -13.45 -7.07
C ILE A 229 10.08 -14.72 -6.27
N LEU A 230 9.11 -15.60 -6.02
CA LEU A 230 9.34 -16.85 -5.28
C LEU A 230 10.30 -17.78 -6.05
N ASP A 231 10.14 -17.86 -7.37
CA ASP A 231 11.02 -18.68 -8.21
C ASP A 231 12.41 -18.06 -8.34
N VAL A 232 12.49 -16.73 -8.39
CA VAL A 232 13.76 -15.98 -8.39
C VAL A 232 14.54 -16.24 -7.08
N LEU A 233 13.90 -16.09 -5.93
CA LEU A 233 14.55 -16.35 -4.63
C LEU A 233 15.04 -17.79 -4.52
N LYS A 234 14.23 -18.76 -4.99
CA LYS A 234 14.61 -20.17 -5.05
C LYS A 234 15.80 -20.42 -5.99
N LYS A 235 15.79 -19.82 -7.18
CA LYS A 235 16.90 -19.90 -8.16
C LYS A 235 18.23 -19.45 -7.55
N HIS A 236 18.21 -18.41 -6.74
CA HIS A 236 19.41 -17.87 -6.08
C HIS A 236 19.77 -18.51 -4.75
N ASN A 237 18.94 -19.45 -4.26
CA ASN A 237 19.01 -20.01 -2.92
C ASN A 237 19.08 -18.93 -1.82
N VAL A 238 18.21 -17.92 -1.93
CA VAL A 238 18.09 -16.81 -0.99
C VAL A 238 16.74 -16.90 -0.28
N LYS A 239 16.73 -16.63 1.02
CA LYS A 239 15.51 -16.44 1.80
C LYS A 239 15.24 -14.96 1.98
N ALA A 240 13.98 -14.62 2.18
CA ALA A 240 13.48 -13.25 2.29
C ALA A 240 12.42 -13.21 3.40
N THR A 241 11.90 -12.02 3.67
CA THR A 241 10.77 -11.83 4.59
C THR A 241 9.58 -11.25 3.87
N PHE A 242 8.40 -11.85 4.03
CA PHE A 242 7.16 -11.40 3.39
C PHE A 242 6.19 -10.86 4.44
N PHE A 243 5.81 -9.59 4.30
CA PHE A 243 4.77 -8.96 5.11
C PHE A 243 3.45 -9.06 4.38
N LEU A 244 2.55 -9.91 4.88
CA LEU A 244 1.31 -10.23 4.21
C LEU A 244 0.17 -9.42 4.77
N THR A 245 -0.67 -8.84 3.91
CA THR A 245 -1.98 -8.44 4.38
C THR A 245 -2.85 -9.68 4.59
N GLY A 246 -3.73 -9.66 5.58
CA GLY A 246 -4.69 -10.74 5.80
C GLY A 246 -5.62 -10.96 4.60
N SER A 247 -6.08 -9.88 3.97
CA SER A 247 -6.91 -9.97 2.75
C SER A 247 -6.17 -10.59 1.56
N TRP A 248 -4.88 -10.30 1.40
CA TRP A 248 -4.04 -10.96 0.40
C TRP A 248 -3.85 -12.45 0.70
N ALA A 249 -3.61 -12.81 1.96
CA ALA A 249 -3.46 -14.21 2.37
C ALA A 249 -4.73 -15.03 2.15
N ASP A 250 -5.91 -14.46 2.40
CA ASP A 250 -7.20 -15.11 2.10
C ASP A 250 -7.43 -15.25 0.59
N LYS A 251 -6.98 -14.29 -0.22
CA LYS A 251 -7.11 -14.31 -1.69
C LYS A 251 -6.12 -15.26 -2.37
N PHE A 252 -4.91 -15.38 -1.84
CA PHE A 252 -3.81 -16.16 -2.42
C PHE A 252 -3.19 -17.16 -1.43
N PRO A 253 -3.99 -18.05 -0.81
CA PRO A 253 -3.52 -18.89 0.28
C PRO A 253 -2.44 -19.90 -0.14
N SER A 254 -2.44 -20.35 -1.40
CA SER A 254 -1.40 -21.25 -1.93
C SER A 254 -0.03 -20.58 -2.01
N TYR A 255 0.02 -19.29 -2.38
CA TYR A 255 1.27 -18.53 -2.42
C TYR A 255 1.77 -18.20 -1.02
N ALA A 256 0.88 -17.78 -0.12
CA ALA A 256 1.22 -17.59 1.30
C ALA A 256 1.81 -18.88 1.91
N LYS A 257 1.15 -20.03 1.69
CA LYS A 257 1.66 -21.34 2.13
C LYS A 257 3.03 -21.66 1.54
N LYS A 258 3.22 -21.39 0.25
CA LYS A 258 4.50 -21.62 -0.43
C LYS A 258 5.62 -20.80 0.18
N MET A 259 5.38 -19.53 0.53
CA MET A 259 6.36 -18.68 1.19
C MET A 259 6.87 -19.30 2.50
N ALA A 260 5.96 -19.77 3.35
CA ALA A 260 6.32 -20.41 4.61
C ALA A 260 7.03 -21.76 4.42
N VAL A 261 6.52 -22.61 3.53
CA VAL A 261 7.12 -23.93 3.23
C VAL A 261 8.52 -23.80 2.64
N ASP A 262 8.76 -22.77 1.82
CA ASP A 262 10.08 -22.50 1.27
C ASP A 262 11.03 -21.86 2.30
N GLY A 263 10.62 -21.68 3.56
CA GLY A 263 11.47 -21.20 4.65
C GLY A 263 11.75 -19.71 4.61
N HIS A 264 10.82 -18.91 4.10
CA HIS A 264 10.86 -17.46 4.23
C HIS A 264 10.20 -17.02 5.54
N ASP A 265 10.66 -15.90 6.09
CA ASP A 265 10.00 -15.29 7.22
C ASP A 265 8.64 -14.70 6.79
N ILE A 266 7.66 -14.80 7.68
CA ILE A 266 6.32 -14.24 7.46
C ILE A 266 6.05 -13.19 8.53
N GLY A 267 5.67 -11.99 8.10
CA GLY A 267 5.28 -10.87 8.96
C GLY A 267 3.82 -10.44 8.72
N ASN A 268 3.25 -9.75 9.70
CA ASN A 268 1.90 -9.20 9.62
C ASN A 268 1.94 -7.78 9.01
N HIS A 269 1.11 -7.55 7.98
CA HIS A 269 0.97 -6.26 7.32
C HIS A 269 -0.46 -5.70 7.40
N THR A 270 -1.15 -5.96 8.51
CA THR A 270 -2.59 -5.67 8.74
C THR A 270 -3.52 -6.48 7.82
N TYR A 271 -4.83 -6.39 7.98
CA TYR A 271 -5.77 -7.15 7.16
C TYR A 271 -6.17 -6.34 5.92
N SER A 272 -6.55 -5.08 6.11
CA SER A 272 -7.13 -4.21 5.08
C SER A 272 -6.20 -3.10 4.58
N HIS A 273 -4.95 -3.08 5.04
CA HIS A 273 -3.94 -2.06 4.72
C HIS A 273 -4.36 -0.62 5.10
N PRO A 274 -4.91 -0.37 6.32
CA PRO A 274 -5.28 0.97 6.74
C PRO A 274 -4.06 1.80 7.16
N ASP A 275 -4.13 3.12 6.99
CA ASP A 275 -3.18 4.05 7.60
C ASP A 275 -3.42 4.11 9.12
N SER A 276 -2.45 3.68 9.91
CA SER A 276 -2.59 3.56 11.37
C SER A 276 -2.77 4.91 12.08
N VAL A 277 -2.27 6.01 11.51
CA VAL A 277 -2.39 7.36 12.09
C VAL A 277 -3.80 7.91 11.87
N ASN A 278 -4.42 7.56 10.75
CA ASN A 278 -5.74 8.03 10.35
C ASN A 278 -6.88 7.06 10.70
N THR A 279 -6.56 5.95 11.38
CA THR A 279 -7.52 4.92 11.78
C THR A 279 -7.72 4.92 13.28
N ASN A 280 -8.95 4.65 13.74
CA ASN A 280 -9.23 4.47 15.15
C ASN A 280 -8.42 3.29 15.71
N THR A 281 -7.77 3.48 16.87
CA THR A 281 -6.89 2.47 17.49
C THR A 281 -7.57 1.10 17.67
N ASN A 282 -8.84 1.05 18.09
CA ASN A 282 -9.53 -0.22 18.28
C ASN A 282 -9.76 -0.94 16.94
N ILE A 283 -10.14 -0.20 15.90
CA ILE A 283 -10.29 -0.74 14.54
C ILE A 283 -8.95 -1.28 14.06
N PHE A 284 -7.87 -0.52 14.26
CA PHE A 284 -6.53 -0.93 13.88
C PHE A 284 -6.07 -2.21 14.60
N VAL A 285 -6.32 -2.33 15.92
CA VAL A 285 -6.02 -3.57 16.67
C VAL A 285 -6.81 -4.76 16.12
N GLN A 286 -8.10 -4.60 15.84
CA GLN A 286 -8.91 -5.67 15.25
C GLN A 286 -8.41 -6.06 13.86
N ASP A 287 -7.96 -5.09 13.06
CA ASP A 287 -7.38 -5.34 11.75
C ASP A 287 -6.07 -6.15 11.84
N ILE A 288 -5.21 -5.87 12.83
CA ILE A 288 -3.99 -6.65 13.12
C ILE A 288 -4.35 -8.09 13.50
N ILE A 289 -5.29 -8.29 14.43
CA ILE A 289 -5.69 -9.62 14.92
C ILE A 289 -6.30 -10.44 13.79
N LYS A 290 -7.19 -9.83 12.99
CA LYS A 290 -7.81 -10.49 11.84
C LYS A 290 -6.77 -10.92 10.80
N ALA A 291 -5.74 -10.11 10.60
CA ALA A 291 -4.62 -10.47 9.73
C ALA A 291 -3.84 -11.67 10.26
N GLU A 292 -3.54 -11.70 11.56
CA GLU A 292 -2.84 -12.82 12.19
C GLU A 292 -3.57 -14.15 11.94
N GLU A 293 -4.89 -14.15 12.11
CA GLU A 293 -5.73 -15.33 11.88
C GLU A 293 -5.73 -15.77 10.41
N ALA A 294 -5.92 -14.83 9.47
CA ALA A 294 -5.93 -15.13 8.03
C ALA A 294 -4.57 -15.66 7.56
N ILE A 295 -3.47 -15.02 8.00
CA ILE A 295 -2.12 -15.43 7.66
C ILE A 295 -1.84 -16.81 8.24
N LYS A 296 -2.11 -17.06 9.53
CA LYS A 296 -1.90 -18.36 10.16
C LYS A 296 -2.70 -19.46 9.49
N ARG A 297 -3.94 -19.18 9.07
CA ARG A 297 -4.78 -20.11 8.31
C ARG A 297 -4.18 -20.47 6.96
N ALA A 298 -3.63 -19.49 6.24
CA ALA A 298 -3.05 -19.69 4.92
C ALA A 298 -1.67 -20.37 4.98
N THR A 299 -0.80 -19.95 5.91
CA THR A 299 0.59 -20.38 5.97
C THR A 299 0.84 -21.58 6.88
N GLY A 300 -0.02 -21.80 7.87
CA GLY A 300 0.21 -22.77 8.94
C GLY A 300 1.19 -22.30 10.03
N VAL A 301 1.75 -21.09 9.91
CA VAL A 301 2.70 -20.51 10.87
C VAL A 301 2.21 -19.17 11.41
N THR A 302 2.69 -18.77 12.58
CA THR A 302 2.39 -17.43 13.12
C THR A 302 3.20 -16.37 12.36
N PRO A 303 2.61 -15.20 12.03
CA PRO A 303 3.36 -14.07 11.47
C PRO A 303 4.09 -13.24 12.54
N ARG A 304 4.04 -13.64 13.82
CA ARG A 304 4.85 -13.03 14.89
C ARG A 304 6.31 -13.49 14.74
N PRO A 305 7.29 -12.65 15.13
CA PRO A 305 7.14 -11.43 15.92
C PRO A 305 7.04 -10.13 15.10
N TYR A 306 7.07 -10.22 13.76
CA TYR A 306 7.23 -9.06 12.89
C TYR A 306 5.92 -8.43 12.46
N PHE A 307 5.84 -7.12 12.60
CA PHE A 307 4.77 -6.30 12.06
C PHE A 307 5.34 -5.19 11.18
N ARG A 308 4.70 -4.86 10.06
CA ARG A 308 5.04 -3.68 9.26
C ARG A 308 3.81 -2.81 9.07
N PHE A 309 3.95 -1.52 9.38
CA PHE A 309 2.88 -0.55 9.19
C PHE A 309 2.65 -0.30 7.70
N PRO A 310 1.40 -0.34 7.21
CA PRO A 310 1.03 0.21 5.92
C PRO A 310 1.56 1.64 5.75
N PHE A 311 2.10 1.95 4.58
CA PHE A 311 2.69 3.25 4.23
C PHE A 311 3.89 3.69 5.09
N GLY A 312 4.39 2.81 5.98
CA GLY A 312 5.35 3.21 7.03
C GLY A 312 4.77 4.22 8.04
N SER A 313 3.45 4.41 8.06
CA SER A 313 2.77 5.43 8.86
C SER A 313 2.49 4.92 10.28
N TYR A 314 3.05 5.60 11.29
CA TYR A 314 2.85 5.25 12.70
C TYR A 314 2.96 6.47 13.63
N ASN A 315 2.41 6.30 14.84
CA ASN A 315 2.60 7.20 15.98
C ASN A 315 2.72 6.40 17.28
N ALA A 316 2.89 7.06 18.43
CA ALA A 316 3.05 6.39 19.72
C ALA A 316 1.84 5.51 20.12
N ALA A 317 0.62 5.92 19.75
CA ALA A 317 -0.58 5.13 20.02
C ALA A 317 -0.61 3.86 19.17
N ALA A 318 -0.24 3.96 17.89
CA ALA A 318 -0.14 2.83 16.98
C ALA A 318 0.93 1.82 17.42
N LEU A 319 2.11 2.28 17.86
CA LEU A 319 3.17 1.40 18.39
C LEU A 319 2.75 0.67 19.67
N LYS A 320 2.01 1.36 20.55
CA LYS A 320 1.43 0.73 21.74
C LYS A 320 0.40 -0.33 21.36
N ALA A 321 -0.45 -0.03 20.37
CA ALA A 321 -1.45 -0.97 19.86
C ALA A 321 -0.82 -2.24 19.28
N VAL A 322 0.21 -2.09 18.42
CA VAL A 322 0.95 -3.21 17.83
C VAL A 322 1.64 -4.06 18.90
N GLY A 323 2.32 -3.42 19.86
CA GLY A 323 2.95 -4.11 20.98
C GLY A 323 1.94 -4.89 21.83
N SER A 324 0.80 -4.27 22.13
CA SER A 324 -0.30 -4.91 22.88
C SER A 324 -0.97 -6.05 22.12
N ALA A 325 -0.93 -6.03 20.78
CA ALA A 325 -1.39 -7.12 19.92
C ALA A 325 -0.38 -8.28 19.80
N GLY A 326 0.79 -8.18 20.45
CA GLY A 326 1.78 -9.25 20.50
C GLY A 326 2.90 -9.17 19.49
N TYR A 327 3.08 -8.01 18.87
CA TYR A 327 4.15 -7.76 17.92
C TYR A 327 5.19 -6.84 18.56
N PRO A 328 6.29 -7.39 19.10
CA PRO A 328 7.31 -6.59 19.76
C PRO A 328 8.17 -5.78 18.77
N TYR A 329 8.18 -6.15 17.48
CA TYR A 329 9.05 -5.55 16.47
C TYR A 329 8.25 -5.01 15.28
N SER A 330 8.28 -3.69 15.13
CA SER A 330 7.71 -2.97 13.98
C SER A 330 8.82 -2.65 12.99
N ILE A 331 8.81 -3.34 11.85
CA ILE A 331 9.89 -3.34 10.88
C ILE A 331 9.66 -2.26 9.82
N GLN A 332 10.63 -1.36 9.72
CA GLN A 332 10.75 -0.34 8.68
C GLN A 332 11.79 -0.79 7.64
N TRP A 333 12.43 0.16 6.96
CA TRP A 333 13.45 -0.11 5.96
C TRP A 333 14.46 1.04 5.90
N THR A 334 15.64 0.77 5.36
CA THR A 334 16.65 1.79 5.01
C THR A 334 16.66 2.10 3.52
N ILE A 335 16.25 1.15 2.68
CA ILE A 335 16.17 1.32 1.22
C ILE A 335 14.73 1.10 0.76
N ASP A 336 14.14 2.12 0.13
CA ASP A 336 12.88 2.01 -0.58
C ASP A 336 13.14 1.93 -2.09
N THR A 337 12.68 0.84 -2.71
CA THR A 337 12.82 0.65 -4.16
C THR A 337 11.81 1.48 -4.96
N ILE A 338 10.70 1.88 -4.34
CA ILE A 338 9.55 2.54 -4.97
C ILE A 338 9.07 1.73 -6.19
N ASP A 339 9.13 0.41 -6.08
CA ASP A 339 8.79 -0.53 -7.15
C ASP A 339 7.28 -0.57 -7.44
N TRP A 340 6.45 -0.19 -6.47
CA TRP A 340 5.00 -0.01 -6.65
C TRP A 340 4.62 1.05 -7.70
N GLN A 341 5.51 2.00 -8.00
CA GLN A 341 5.33 2.94 -9.11
C GLN A 341 5.67 2.35 -10.49
N GLN A 342 6.04 1.06 -10.53
CA GLN A 342 6.47 0.35 -11.73
C GLN A 342 7.62 1.03 -12.49
N PRO A 343 8.69 1.52 -11.81
CA PRO A 343 9.87 2.02 -12.49
C PRO A 343 10.55 0.91 -13.30
N SER A 344 11.47 1.26 -14.20
CA SER A 344 12.23 0.26 -14.95
C SER A 344 13.09 -0.60 -14.02
N VAL A 345 13.41 -1.81 -14.49
CA VAL A 345 14.31 -2.76 -13.81
C VAL A 345 15.63 -2.10 -13.38
N GLU A 346 16.24 -1.30 -14.27
CA GLU A 346 17.50 -0.60 -13.99
C GLU A 346 17.37 0.44 -12.87
N VAL A 347 16.23 1.12 -12.76
CA VAL A 347 16.00 2.10 -11.68
C VAL A 347 15.90 1.39 -10.33
N ILE A 348 15.23 0.23 -10.26
CA ILE A 348 15.15 -0.59 -9.04
C ILE A 348 16.55 -1.06 -8.64
N ILE A 349 17.30 -1.64 -9.59
CA ILE A 349 18.67 -2.12 -9.36
C ILE A 349 19.57 -0.98 -8.87
N SER A 350 19.51 0.19 -9.53
CA SER A 350 20.34 1.35 -9.19
C SER A 350 20.06 1.86 -7.77
N ARG A 351 18.79 1.95 -7.36
CA ARG A 351 18.40 2.35 -5.99
C ARG A 351 18.95 1.37 -4.95
N ILE A 352 18.84 0.07 -5.20
CA ILE A 352 19.38 -0.95 -4.30
C ILE A 352 20.90 -0.87 -4.23
N GLN A 353 21.58 -0.89 -5.38
CA GLN A 353 23.03 -0.97 -5.45
C GLN A 353 23.72 0.28 -4.89
N SER A 354 23.18 1.47 -5.16
CA SER A 354 23.76 2.73 -4.67
C SER A 354 23.52 2.97 -3.19
N GLY A 355 22.45 2.42 -2.62
CA GLY A 355 22.13 2.52 -1.19
C GLY A 355 22.78 1.44 -0.32
N ALA A 356 23.10 0.27 -0.89
CA ALA A 356 23.44 -0.93 -0.15
C ALA A 356 24.58 -0.75 0.87
N SER A 357 24.24 -1.00 2.13
CA SER A 357 25.04 -0.87 3.33
C SER A 357 24.80 -2.05 4.29
N ASN A 358 25.71 -2.26 5.24
CA ASN A 358 25.59 -3.30 6.26
C ASN A 358 24.32 -3.12 7.09
N GLY A 359 23.56 -4.20 7.28
CA GLY A 359 22.35 -4.20 8.09
C GLY A 359 21.12 -3.69 7.34
N ASP A 360 21.19 -3.44 6.03
CA ASP A 360 20.05 -2.87 5.31
C ASP A 360 18.84 -3.80 5.28
N ILE A 361 17.67 -3.18 5.40
CA ILE A 361 16.37 -3.79 5.12
C ILE A 361 15.82 -3.11 3.87
N ILE A 362 15.63 -3.88 2.80
CA ILE A 362 15.16 -3.38 1.50
C ILE A 362 13.65 -3.60 1.41
N LEU A 363 12.88 -2.53 1.19
CA LEU A 363 11.46 -2.57 0.91
C LEU A 363 11.18 -2.75 -0.59
N MET A 364 10.41 -3.79 -0.90
CA MET A 364 9.84 -4.10 -2.21
C MET A 364 8.40 -4.59 -2.04
N HIS A 365 7.68 -4.79 -3.13
CA HIS A 365 6.29 -5.21 -3.13
C HIS A 365 6.05 -6.39 -4.08
N ILE A 366 5.16 -7.29 -3.69
CA ILE A 366 4.64 -8.32 -4.60
C ILE A 366 3.90 -7.69 -5.79
N GLY A 367 3.36 -6.48 -5.60
CA GLY A 367 2.69 -5.70 -6.65
C GLY A 367 3.61 -5.10 -7.72
N GLY A 368 4.93 -5.17 -7.55
CA GLY A 368 5.88 -4.65 -8.54
C GLY A 368 6.09 -5.62 -9.70
N ILE A 369 5.66 -5.25 -10.92
CA ILE A 369 5.78 -6.11 -12.12
C ILE A 369 7.25 -6.34 -12.52
N ASN A 370 8.09 -5.33 -12.30
CA ASN A 370 9.51 -5.35 -12.65
C ASN A 370 10.39 -5.85 -11.48
N THR A 371 9.81 -6.04 -10.30
CA THR A 371 10.53 -6.45 -9.09
C THR A 371 11.19 -7.82 -9.23
N PRO A 372 10.54 -8.87 -9.77
CA PRO A 372 11.18 -10.17 -9.93
C PRO A 372 12.45 -10.12 -10.80
N GLU A 373 12.40 -9.44 -11.95
CA GLU A 373 13.56 -9.31 -12.83
C GLU A 373 14.67 -8.47 -12.19
N ALA A 374 14.32 -7.36 -11.53
CA ALA A 374 15.28 -6.55 -10.79
C ALA A 374 15.97 -7.34 -9.67
N VAL A 375 15.21 -8.13 -8.92
CA VAL A 375 15.77 -8.99 -7.85
C VAL A 375 16.66 -10.09 -8.43
N ASP A 376 16.26 -10.72 -9.55
CA ASP A 376 17.07 -11.75 -10.21
C ASP A 376 18.45 -11.23 -10.62
N ARG A 377 18.51 -9.96 -11.03
CA ARG A 377 19.74 -9.29 -11.45
C ARG A 377 20.53 -8.68 -10.29
N VAL A 378 19.88 -8.19 -9.24
CA VAL A 378 20.56 -7.49 -8.13
C VAL A 378 21.17 -8.46 -7.10
N ILE A 379 20.61 -9.66 -6.92
CA ILE A 379 21.18 -10.66 -6.00
C ILE A 379 22.66 -10.96 -6.28
N PRO A 380 23.08 -11.31 -7.52
CA PRO A 380 24.49 -11.56 -7.79
C PRO A 380 25.36 -10.32 -7.60
N ILE A 381 24.83 -9.11 -7.88
CA ILE A 381 25.53 -7.84 -7.64
C ILE A 381 25.81 -7.67 -6.14
N LEU A 382 24.79 -7.78 -5.28
CA LEU A 382 24.95 -7.66 -3.82
C LEU A 382 25.91 -8.71 -3.26
N LYS A 383 25.82 -9.96 -3.74
CA LYS A 383 26.76 -11.02 -3.37
C LYS A 383 28.20 -10.69 -3.79
N SER A 384 28.40 -10.16 -4.99
CA SER A 384 29.73 -9.72 -5.47
C SER A 384 30.31 -8.55 -4.66
N MET A 385 29.44 -7.71 -4.08
CA MET A 385 29.84 -6.65 -3.15
C MET A 385 30.20 -7.22 -1.76
N GLY A 386 29.96 -8.52 -1.53
CA GLY A 386 30.29 -9.24 -0.31
C GLY A 386 29.15 -9.29 0.71
N TYR A 387 27.92 -8.93 0.32
CA TYR A 387 26.76 -9.02 1.20
C TYR A 387 26.20 -10.45 1.26
N ASN A 388 25.91 -10.90 2.48
CA ASN A 388 25.07 -12.06 2.75
C ASN A 388 23.60 -11.62 2.72
N LEU A 389 22.78 -12.34 1.97
CA LEU A 389 21.34 -12.07 1.89
C LEU A 389 20.60 -12.99 2.84
N VAL A 390 19.92 -12.41 3.81
CA VAL A 390 19.36 -13.10 4.98
C VAL A 390 17.89 -12.73 5.19
N THR A 391 17.19 -13.54 6.00
CA THR A 391 15.87 -13.21 6.55
C THR A 391 15.97 -12.15 7.66
N LEU A 392 14.84 -11.63 8.15
CA LEU A 392 14.86 -10.72 9.30
C LEU A 392 15.24 -11.45 10.59
N THR A 393 14.84 -12.70 10.77
CA THR A 393 15.23 -13.54 11.90
C THR A 393 16.75 -13.66 11.99
N GLU A 394 17.40 -13.95 10.88
CA GLU A 394 18.87 -14.02 10.79
C GLU A 394 19.52 -12.64 10.96
N LEU A 395 19.01 -11.59 10.30
CA LEU A 395 19.57 -10.23 10.36
C LEU A 395 19.54 -9.63 11.79
N LEU A 396 18.52 -9.98 12.57
CA LEU A 396 18.27 -9.42 13.90
C LEU A 396 18.74 -10.33 15.04
N ASP A 397 19.23 -11.54 14.73
CA ASP A 397 19.66 -12.55 15.71
C ASP A 397 18.58 -12.87 16.76
N LEU A 398 17.35 -13.14 16.28
CA LEU A 398 16.14 -13.31 17.10
C LEU A 398 15.62 -14.75 17.19
#